data_AF-A0A3A9FU28-F1
#
_entry.id   AF-A0A3A9FU28-F1
#
_cell.length_a   1.000
_cell.length_b   1.000
_cell.length_c   1.000
_cell.angle_alpha   90.00
_cell.angle_beta   90.00
_cell.angle_gamma   90.00
#
_symmetry.space_group_name_H-M   'P 1'
#
loop_
_entity.id
_entity.type
_entity.pdbx_description
1 polymer ?
#
loop_
_entity_poly.entity_id
_entity_poly.type
_entity_poly.pdbx_seq_one_letter_code
_entity_poly.pdbx_strand_id
1 'polypeptide(L)'
;MPYDDSDMKIAPNDPSELFDSSEGAATAFMRETQNGNMEKAKQLGAQFAAELSAGDRGIVNFGVGAYDDGATLLQRSVLFAYVVNQVVEDLCPASIVAQSAMSSFYDCLRRDAPQVYERITDNAVFSQYILSVRSAPGDPNAIGKVFARLSGRENDNLFVRYGCELSNYFTMYCTQLVLRMQLIR
;
A
#
# COMPACT_ATOMS: atom_id res chain seq x y z
N MET A 1 -17.70 -41.63 30.66
CA MET A 1 -17.42 -40.24 30.26
C MET A 1 -18.08 -39.98 28.92
N PRO A 2 -19.09 -39.12 28.82
CA PRO A 2 -19.51 -38.55 27.55
C PRO A 2 -18.71 -37.26 27.30
N TYR A 3 -18.12 -37.16 26.10
CA TYR A 3 -17.42 -35.97 25.61
C TYR A 3 -18.42 -34.83 25.42
N ASP A 4 -18.04 -33.65 25.91
CA ASP A 4 -18.76 -32.39 25.75
C ASP A 4 -18.44 -31.83 24.35
N ASP A 5 -19.47 -31.75 23.49
CA ASP A 5 -19.40 -31.27 22.11
C ASP A 5 -19.63 -29.75 22.03
N SER A 6 -19.37 -29.05 23.15
CA SER A 6 -19.45 -27.61 23.25
C SER A 6 -18.16 -26.98 22.71
N ASP A 7 -17.98 -26.93 21.38
CA ASP A 7 -17.20 -25.84 20.75
C ASP A 7 -17.22 -25.87 19.21
N MET A 8 -18.33 -25.42 18.64
CA MET A 8 -18.29 -24.64 17.40
C MET A 8 -19.57 -23.78 17.29
N LYS A 9 -19.51 -22.55 17.81
CA LYS A 9 -20.46 -21.50 17.43
C LYS A 9 -19.79 -20.56 16.42
N ILE A 10 -20.02 -20.81 15.13
CA ILE A 10 -19.64 -19.91 14.01
C ILE A 10 -20.80 -18.93 13.69
N ALA A 11 -21.63 -18.61 14.68
CA ALA A 11 -22.67 -17.62 14.53
C ALA A 11 -22.78 -16.81 15.84
N PRO A 12 -22.78 -15.47 15.78
CA PRO A 12 -23.10 -14.64 16.93
C PRO A 12 -24.52 -15.00 17.41
N ASN A 13 -24.74 -14.98 18.73
CA ASN A 13 -26.01 -15.37 19.33
C ASN A 13 -27.13 -14.36 19.03
N ASP A 14 -26.80 -13.17 18.52
CA ASP A 14 -27.76 -12.13 18.18
C ASP A 14 -27.55 -11.64 16.74
N PRO A 15 -28.56 -11.77 15.85
CA PRO A 15 -28.49 -11.22 14.49
C PRO A 15 -28.29 -9.70 14.48
N SER A 16 -28.67 -8.98 15.54
CA SER A 16 -28.50 -7.52 15.63
C SER A 16 -27.03 -7.06 15.64
N GLU A 17 -26.10 -7.89 16.11
CA GLU A 17 -24.65 -7.59 16.06
C GLU A 17 -24.10 -7.57 14.62
N LEU A 18 -24.75 -8.27 13.68
CA LEU A 18 -24.45 -8.19 12.24
C LEU A 18 -25.04 -6.92 11.60
N PHE A 19 -26.17 -6.43 12.10
CA PHE A 19 -26.83 -5.23 11.57
C PHE A 19 -26.18 -3.93 12.05
N ASP A 20 -25.67 -3.89 13.29
CA ASP A 20 -25.02 -2.71 13.90
C ASP A 20 -23.72 -2.31 13.15
N SER A 21 -23.00 -3.30 12.61
CA SER A 21 -21.82 -3.08 11.76
C SER A 21 -22.16 -2.42 10.41
N SER A 22 -23.33 -2.74 9.84
CA SER A 22 -23.76 -2.19 8.55
C SER A 22 -24.28 -0.75 8.67
N GLU A 23 -24.96 -0.42 9.76
CA GLU A 23 -25.47 0.92 10.04
C GLU A 23 -24.32 1.85 10.47
N GLY A 24 -23.35 1.33 11.23
CA GLY A 24 -22.08 2.02 11.51
C GLY A 24 -21.23 2.30 10.26
N ALA A 25 -21.17 1.36 9.31
CA ALA A 25 -20.46 1.56 8.05
C ALA A 25 -21.17 2.59 7.13
N ALA A 26 -22.51 2.55 7.05
CA ALA A 26 -23.29 3.49 6.25
C ALA A 26 -23.22 4.93 6.80
N THR A 27 -23.28 5.08 8.12
CA THR A 27 -23.14 6.39 8.78
C THR A 27 -21.72 6.94 8.63
N ALA A 28 -20.69 6.11 8.77
CA ALA A 28 -19.31 6.49 8.47
C ALA A 28 -19.16 6.92 7.00
N PHE A 29 -19.70 6.16 6.04
CA PHE A 29 -19.67 6.54 4.62
C PHE A 29 -20.35 7.89 4.35
N MET A 30 -21.53 8.12 4.93
CA MET A 30 -22.24 9.39 4.78
C MET A 30 -21.42 10.55 5.36
N ARG A 31 -20.81 10.38 6.53
CA ARG A 31 -19.93 11.38 7.14
C ARG A 31 -18.72 11.71 6.25
N GLU A 32 -18.01 10.69 5.78
CA GLU A 32 -16.82 10.87 4.93
C GLU A 32 -17.16 11.43 3.53
N THR A 33 -18.39 11.21 3.07
CA THR A 33 -18.88 11.84 1.84
C THR A 33 -19.21 13.31 2.07
N GLN A 34 -19.90 13.63 3.16
CA GLN A 34 -20.30 15.00 3.51
C GLN A 34 -19.10 15.90 3.83
N ASN A 35 -18.04 15.37 4.44
CA ASN A 35 -16.81 16.11 4.72
C ASN A 35 -15.86 16.20 3.50
N GLY A 36 -16.19 15.53 2.39
CA GLY A 36 -15.42 15.56 1.14
C GLY A 36 -14.18 14.65 1.12
N ASN A 37 -13.94 13.85 2.17
CA ASN A 37 -12.79 12.96 2.24
C ASN A 37 -12.82 11.89 1.15
N MET A 38 -14.00 11.41 0.75
CA MET A 38 -14.11 10.41 -0.31
C MET A 38 -13.55 10.90 -1.65
N GLU A 39 -13.80 12.17 -2.00
CA GLU A 39 -13.31 12.76 -3.24
C GLU A 39 -11.81 13.06 -3.15
N LYS A 40 -11.34 13.62 -2.03
CA LYS A 40 -9.91 13.81 -1.75
C LYS A 40 -9.13 12.49 -1.80
N ALA A 41 -9.70 11.41 -1.27
CA ALA A 41 -9.09 10.08 -1.31
C ALA A 41 -8.94 9.56 -2.74
N LYS A 42 -9.97 9.72 -3.59
CA LYS A 42 -9.85 9.37 -5.01
C LYS A 42 -8.75 10.18 -5.70
N GLN A 43 -8.70 11.49 -5.46
CA GLN A 43 -7.66 12.36 -6.02
C GLN A 43 -6.27 11.94 -5.55
N LEU A 44 -6.12 11.58 -4.27
CA LEU A 44 -4.88 11.05 -3.71
C LEU A 44 -4.45 9.75 -4.41
N GLY A 45 -5.37 8.79 -4.55
CA GLY A 45 -5.10 7.54 -5.26
C GLY A 45 -4.67 7.78 -6.71
N ALA A 46 -5.36 8.66 -7.43
CA ALA A 46 -5.00 9.05 -8.79
C ALA A 46 -3.61 9.71 -8.87
N GLN A 47 -3.25 10.56 -7.89
CA GLN A 47 -1.91 11.17 -7.84
C GLN A 47 -0.81 10.13 -7.63
N PHE A 48 -1.02 9.16 -6.73
CA PHE A 48 -0.06 8.06 -6.56
C PHE A 48 0.10 7.23 -7.85
N ALA A 49 -0.99 6.98 -8.57
CA ALA A 49 -0.92 6.24 -9.84
C ALA A 49 -0.18 7.04 -10.91
N ALA A 50 -0.35 8.36 -10.94
CA ALA A 50 0.35 9.24 -11.87
C ALA A 50 1.87 9.16 -11.69
N GLU A 51 2.36 8.97 -10.46
CA GLU A 51 3.81 8.80 -10.22
C GLU A 51 4.42 7.58 -10.89
N LEU A 52 3.61 6.53 -11.12
CA LEU A 52 4.03 5.31 -11.79
C LEU A 52 3.83 5.36 -13.31
N SER A 53 2.96 6.25 -13.81
CA SER A 53 2.66 6.40 -15.24
C SER A 53 3.33 7.62 -15.90
N ALA A 54 3.93 8.52 -15.12
CA ALA A 54 4.58 9.75 -15.60
C ALA A 54 5.91 9.55 -16.36
N GLY A 55 6.31 8.31 -16.63
CA GLY A 55 7.61 7.99 -17.23
C GLY A 55 8.76 8.59 -16.42
N ASP A 56 9.76 9.16 -17.08
CA ASP A 56 10.98 9.71 -16.44
C ASP A 56 10.72 10.82 -15.41
N ARG A 57 9.53 11.42 -15.39
CA ARG A 57 9.18 12.48 -14.44
C ARG A 57 8.59 11.96 -13.12
N GLY A 58 8.18 10.69 -13.08
CA GLY A 58 7.60 10.08 -11.90
C GLY A 58 8.63 9.92 -10.78
N ILE A 59 8.18 10.02 -9.52
CA ILE A 59 9.03 9.89 -8.34
C ILE A 59 9.83 8.59 -8.34
N VAL A 60 9.28 7.52 -8.92
CA VAL A 60 9.93 6.21 -9.01
C VAL A 60 11.17 6.21 -9.90
N ASN A 61 11.34 7.23 -10.76
CA ASN A 61 12.52 7.39 -11.61
C ASN A 61 13.54 8.38 -11.03
N PHE A 62 13.26 9.00 -9.89
CA PHE A 62 14.21 9.88 -9.22
C PHE A 62 15.50 9.13 -8.84
N GLY A 63 16.65 9.65 -9.29
CA GLY A 63 17.95 9.09 -8.96
C GLY A 63 18.27 7.76 -9.66
N VAL A 64 17.50 7.37 -10.68
CA VAL A 64 17.86 6.24 -11.56
C VAL A 64 19.23 6.51 -12.20
N GLY A 65 20.13 5.54 -12.09
CA GLY A 65 21.51 5.63 -12.55
C GLY A 65 21.93 4.45 -13.41
N ALA A 66 23.21 4.43 -13.77
CA ALA A 66 23.80 3.43 -14.67
C ALA A 66 23.74 1.98 -14.14
N TYR A 67 23.43 1.78 -12.86
CA TYR A 67 23.35 0.47 -12.22
C TYR A 67 21.91 -0.06 -12.09
N ASP A 68 20.90 0.74 -12.47
CA ASP A 68 19.51 0.31 -12.48
C ASP A 68 19.18 -0.41 -13.79
N ASP A 69 19.11 -1.74 -13.72
CA ASP A 69 18.59 -2.56 -14.81
C ASP A 69 17.06 -2.65 -14.77
N GLY A 70 16.47 -3.28 -15.79
CA GLY A 70 15.01 -3.41 -15.87
C GLY A 70 14.38 -4.14 -14.67
N ALA A 71 15.09 -5.07 -14.03
CA ALA A 71 14.62 -5.72 -12.82
C ALA A 71 14.57 -4.73 -11.65
N THR A 72 15.61 -3.92 -11.49
CA THR A 72 15.69 -2.89 -10.46
C THR A 72 14.62 -1.83 -10.65
N LEU A 73 14.43 -1.32 -11.86
CA LEU A 73 13.38 -0.33 -12.18
C LEU A 73 11.98 -0.87 -11.87
N LEU A 74 11.74 -2.15 -12.16
CA LEU A 74 10.50 -2.81 -11.78
C LEU A 74 10.34 -2.86 -10.26
N GLN A 75 11.39 -3.25 -9.53
CA GLN A 75 11.33 -3.31 -8.06
C GLN A 75 11.13 -1.95 -7.41
N ARG A 76 11.63 -0.86 -8.01
CA ARG A 76 11.35 0.50 -7.55
C ARG A 76 9.85 0.81 -7.62
N SER A 77 9.20 0.42 -8.71
CA SER A 77 7.77 0.60 -8.91
C SER A 77 6.93 -0.22 -7.92
N VAL A 78 7.32 -1.48 -7.70
CA VAL A 78 6.66 -2.36 -6.72
C VAL A 78 6.86 -1.85 -5.29
N LEU A 79 8.07 -1.43 -4.94
CA LEU A 79 8.38 -0.84 -3.63
C LEU A 79 7.55 0.42 -3.38
N PHE A 80 7.44 1.31 -4.38
CA PHE A 80 6.60 2.49 -4.28
C PHE A 80 5.13 2.13 -4.03
N ALA A 81 4.59 1.18 -4.79
CA ALA A 81 3.20 0.74 -4.60
C ALA A 81 2.98 0.09 -3.22
N TYR A 82 3.95 -0.69 -2.72
CA TYR A 82 3.93 -1.20 -1.34
C TYR A 82 3.88 -0.06 -0.30
N VAL A 83 4.74 0.95 -0.45
CA VAL A 83 4.76 2.12 0.42
C VAL A 83 3.45 2.90 0.37
N VAL A 84 2.83 3.06 -0.81
CA VAL A 84 1.51 3.69 -0.96
C VAL A 84 0.46 2.95 -0.12
N ASN A 85 0.42 1.61 -0.17
CA ASN A 85 -0.53 0.83 0.63
C ASN A 85 -0.32 1.09 2.12
N GLN A 86 0.92 1.03 2.62
CA GLN A 86 1.22 1.27 4.03
C GLN A 86 0.85 2.69 4.47
N VAL A 87 1.26 3.71 3.72
CA VAL A 87 0.98 5.11 4.07
C VAL A 87 -0.53 5.42 4.06
N VAL A 88 -1.27 4.85 3.11
CA VAL A 88 -2.72 5.02 3.04
C VAL A 88 -3.42 4.31 4.21
N GLU A 89 -3.00 3.09 4.56
CA GLU A 89 -3.52 2.36 5.71
C GLU A 89 -3.25 3.10 7.04
N ASP A 90 -2.05 3.65 7.19
CA ASP A 90 -1.60 4.29 8.45
C ASP A 90 -2.18 5.70 8.65
N LEU A 91 -2.38 6.47 7.58
CA LEU A 91 -2.68 7.91 7.69
C LEU A 91 -4.11 8.30 7.36
N CYS A 92 -4.88 7.46 6.64
CA CYS A 92 -6.27 7.78 6.34
C CYS A 92 -7.15 7.73 7.61
N PRO A 93 -8.11 8.66 7.75
CA PRO A 93 -8.92 8.80 8.97
C PRO A 93 -9.91 7.63 9.20
N ALA A 94 -10.30 6.95 8.12
CA ALA A 94 -11.23 5.83 8.17
C ALA A 94 -10.89 4.80 7.08
N SER A 95 -11.24 3.53 7.33
CA SER A 95 -11.00 2.42 6.41
C SER A 95 -11.65 2.64 5.04
N ILE A 96 -12.85 3.24 4.99
CA ILE A 96 -13.54 3.53 3.74
C ILE A 96 -12.85 4.61 2.90
N VAL A 97 -12.17 5.55 3.56
CA VAL A 97 -11.35 6.58 2.89
C VAL A 97 -10.09 5.95 2.32
N ALA A 98 -9.43 5.08 3.09
CA ALA A 98 -8.29 4.29 2.62
C ALA A 98 -8.66 3.41 1.41
N GLN A 99 -9.77 2.67 1.50
CA GLN A 99 -10.30 1.84 0.41
C GLN A 99 -10.61 2.66 -0.84
N SER A 100 -11.19 3.85 -0.69
CA SER A 100 -11.46 4.77 -1.81
C SER A 100 -10.17 5.20 -2.52
N ALA A 101 -9.13 5.57 -1.75
CA ALA A 101 -7.83 5.93 -2.30
C ALA A 101 -7.17 4.75 -3.03
N MET A 102 -7.13 3.57 -2.40
CA MET A 102 -6.51 2.39 -3.00
C MET A 102 -7.26 1.90 -4.25
N SER A 103 -8.59 1.94 -4.23
CA SER A 103 -9.41 1.59 -5.40
C SER A 103 -9.09 2.53 -6.57
N SER A 104 -9.06 3.84 -6.31
CA SER A 104 -8.72 4.82 -7.33
C SER A 104 -7.28 4.66 -7.85
N PHE A 105 -6.32 4.37 -6.98
CA PHE A 105 -4.94 4.08 -7.35
C PHE A 105 -4.84 2.92 -8.34
N TYR A 106 -5.43 1.76 -7.99
CA TYR A 106 -5.40 0.58 -8.85
C TYR A 106 -6.19 0.75 -10.14
N ASP A 107 -7.32 1.46 -10.11
CA ASP A 107 -8.11 1.74 -11.31
C ASP A 107 -7.36 2.67 -12.28
N CYS A 108 -6.68 3.71 -11.76
CA CYS A 108 -5.87 4.58 -12.59
C CYS A 108 -4.65 3.84 -13.15
N LEU A 109 -3.96 3.02 -12.35
CA LEU A 109 -2.86 2.19 -12.84
C LEU A 109 -3.31 1.23 -13.94
N ARG A 110 -4.44 0.54 -13.77
CA ARG A 110 -4.97 -0.39 -14.76
C ARG A 110 -5.26 0.31 -16.10
N ARG A 111 -5.74 1.55 -16.04
CA ARG A 111 -6.07 2.36 -17.23
C ARG A 111 -4.83 2.98 -17.88
N ASP A 112 -3.95 3.58 -17.10
CA ASP A 112 -2.91 4.49 -17.58
C ASP A 112 -1.53 3.80 -17.69
N ALA A 113 -1.31 2.71 -16.95
CA ALA A 113 -0.07 1.93 -16.96
C ALA A 113 -0.33 0.42 -16.74
N PRO A 114 -1.07 -0.25 -17.66
CA PRO A 114 -1.53 -1.63 -17.46
C PRO A 114 -0.37 -2.63 -17.24
N GLN A 115 0.78 -2.42 -17.89
CA GLN A 115 1.96 -3.26 -17.69
C GLN A 115 2.53 -3.13 -16.27
N VAL A 116 2.49 -1.93 -15.69
CA VAL A 116 2.93 -1.68 -14.30
C VAL A 116 1.92 -2.26 -13.33
N TYR A 117 0.62 -2.08 -13.61
CA TYR A 117 -0.48 -2.68 -12.85
C TYR A 117 -0.34 -4.21 -12.74
N GLU A 118 -0.21 -4.92 -13.86
CA GLU A 118 -0.08 -6.38 -13.89
C GLU A 118 1.06 -6.86 -12.99
N ARG A 119 2.21 -6.18 -13.05
CA ARG A 119 3.40 -6.52 -12.26
C ARG A 119 3.24 -6.23 -10.77
N ILE A 120 2.58 -5.14 -10.42
CA ILE A 120 2.27 -4.78 -9.02
C ILE A 120 1.27 -5.77 -8.42
N THR A 121 0.25 -6.17 -9.20
CA THR A 121 -0.78 -7.11 -8.73
C THR A 121 -0.33 -8.57 -8.66
N ASP A 122 0.91 -8.87 -9.06
CA ASP A 122 1.52 -10.16 -8.77
C ASP A 122 1.80 -10.27 -7.25
N ASN A 123 0.81 -10.81 -6.54
CA ASN A 123 0.72 -10.89 -5.08
C ASN A 123 1.94 -11.54 -4.39
N ALA A 124 2.73 -12.32 -5.11
CA ALA A 124 3.90 -13.00 -4.57
C ALA A 124 5.00 -12.02 -4.12
N VAL A 125 5.11 -10.85 -4.77
CA VAL A 125 6.17 -9.86 -4.47
C VAL A 125 5.77 -8.96 -3.30
N PHE A 126 4.54 -8.46 -3.29
CA PHE A 126 3.99 -7.68 -2.17
C PHE A 126 4.06 -8.43 -0.84
N SER A 127 3.68 -9.72 -0.87
CA SER A 127 3.72 -10.57 0.32
C SER A 127 5.12 -10.69 0.91
N GLN A 128 6.17 -10.62 0.10
CA GLN A 128 7.55 -10.68 0.59
C GLN A 128 7.94 -9.46 1.41
N TYR A 129 7.54 -8.26 1.00
CA TYR A 129 7.77 -7.05 1.79
C TYR A 129 7.01 -7.12 3.12
N ILE A 130 5.72 -7.49 3.10
CA ILE A 130 4.90 -7.65 4.30
C ILE A 130 5.51 -8.69 5.26
N LEU A 131 5.90 -9.85 4.74
CA LEU A 131 6.50 -10.92 5.54
C LEU A 131 7.83 -10.48 6.15
N SER A 132 8.67 -9.75 5.40
CA SER A 132 9.98 -9.32 5.91
C SER A 132 9.87 -8.39 7.12
N VAL A 133 8.95 -7.42 7.08
CA VAL A 133 8.72 -6.48 8.19
C VAL A 133 8.16 -7.21 9.40
N ARG A 134 7.27 -8.20 9.19
CA ARG A 134 6.70 -9.01 10.27
C ARG A 134 7.70 -9.98 10.90
N SER A 135 8.57 -10.60 10.10
CA SER A 135 9.55 -11.59 10.57
C SER A 135 10.75 -10.96 11.26
N ALA A 136 11.06 -9.69 11.00
CA ALA A 136 12.13 -8.96 11.66
C ALA A 136 11.67 -7.56 12.09
N PRO A 137 10.76 -7.44 13.07
CA PRO A 137 10.29 -6.15 13.56
C PRO A 137 11.48 -5.33 14.09
N GLY A 138 11.67 -4.12 13.56
CA GLY A 138 12.75 -3.23 13.97
C GLY A 138 14.09 -3.44 13.26
N ASP A 139 14.20 -4.36 12.30
CA ASP A 139 15.36 -4.38 11.40
C ASP A 139 15.21 -3.27 10.34
N PRO A 140 16.03 -2.19 10.38
CA PRO A 140 15.93 -1.10 9.41
C PRO A 140 16.27 -1.56 7.99
N ASN A 141 16.90 -2.73 7.82
CA ASN A 141 17.30 -3.27 6.53
C ASN A 141 16.31 -4.29 5.95
N ALA A 142 15.21 -4.62 6.65
CA ALA A 142 14.29 -5.68 6.21
C ALA A 142 13.76 -5.43 4.78
N ILE A 143 13.30 -4.21 4.53
CA ILE A 143 12.79 -3.79 3.21
C ILE A 143 13.91 -3.80 2.16
N GLY A 144 15.08 -3.26 2.50
CA GLY A 144 16.24 -3.24 1.60
C GLY A 144 16.72 -4.63 1.18
N LYS A 145 16.70 -5.60 2.11
CA LYS A 145 17.05 -7.00 1.81
C LYS A 145 16.09 -7.63 0.81
N VAL A 146 14.78 -7.37 0.96
CA VAL A 146 13.77 -7.83 -0.01
C VAL A 146 13.98 -7.16 -1.36
N PHE A 147 14.17 -5.84 -1.38
CA PHE A 147 14.44 -5.09 -2.60
C PHE A 147 15.67 -5.62 -3.35
N ALA A 148 16.79 -5.80 -2.65
CA ALA A 148 18.02 -6.33 -3.22
C ALA A 148 17.81 -7.73 -3.80
N ARG A 149 17.13 -8.62 -3.06
CA ARG A 149 16.81 -9.97 -3.53
C ARG A 149 15.96 -9.98 -4.79
N LEU A 150 14.88 -9.20 -4.79
CA LEU A 150 13.97 -9.11 -5.93
C LEU A 150 14.60 -8.43 -7.15
N SER A 151 15.65 -7.63 -6.94
CA SER A 151 16.47 -7.05 -8.00
C SER A 151 17.59 -7.99 -8.47
N GLY A 152 17.70 -9.21 -7.94
CA GLY A 152 18.77 -10.16 -8.27
C GLY A 152 20.13 -9.80 -7.67
N ARG A 153 20.16 -8.96 -6.62
CA ARG A 153 21.34 -8.38 -5.97
C ARG A 153 21.41 -8.73 -4.48
N GLU A 154 20.89 -9.88 -4.06
CA GLU A 154 20.75 -10.26 -2.64
C GLU A 154 22.04 -10.22 -1.81
N ASN A 155 23.19 -10.41 -2.44
CA ASN A 155 24.51 -10.40 -1.79
C ASN A 155 25.22 -9.04 -1.86
N ASP A 156 24.57 -8.02 -2.42
CA ASP A 156 25.13 -6.68 -2.55
C ASP A 156 24.56 -5.74 -1.47
N ASN A 157 25.38 -5.48 -0.45
CA ASN A 157 25.03 -4.59 0.65
C ASN A 157 24.76 -3.14 0.21
N LEU A 158 25.31 -2.69 -0.92
CA LEU A 158 24.97 -1.37 -1.46
C LEU A 158 23.53 -1.36 -1.96
N PHE A 159 23.08 -2.43 -2.60
CA PHE A 159 21.70 -2.58 -3.06
C PHE A 159 20.70 -2.71 -1.92
N VAL A 160 21.10 -3.35 -0.81
CA VAL A 160 20.29 -3.37 0.42
C VAL A 160 20.09 -1.96 0.95
N ARG A 161 21.17 -1.19 1.11
CA ARG A 161 21.10 0.21 1.57
C ARG A 161 20.29 1.08 0.61
N TYR A 162 20.51 0.91 -0.69
CA TYR A 162 19.77 1.61 -1.74
C TYR A 162 18.26 1.37 -1.63
N GLY A 163 17.82 0.13 -1.45
CA GLY A 163 16.40 -0.19 -1.23
C GLY A 163 15.83 0.45 0.05
N CYS A 164 16.63 0.56 1.11
CA CYS A 164 16.21 1.23 2.35
C CYS A 164 16.02 2.74 2.13
N GLU A 165 16.99 3.40 1.50
CA GLU A 165 16.92 4.83 1.22
C GLU A 165 15.75 5.16 0.28
N LEU A 166 15.50 4.32 -0.72
CA LEU A 166 14.34 4.46 -1.59
C LEU A 166 13.02 4.31 -0.83
N SER A 167 12.91 3.32 0.05
CA SER A 167 11.72 3.13 0.89
C SER A 167 11.45 4.34 1.77
N ASN A 168 12.50 4.89 2.41
CA ASN A 168 12.40 6.09 3.24
C ASN A 168 11.99 7.31 2.41
N TYR A 169 12.60 7.48 1.24
CA TYR A 169 12.29 8.57 0.31
C TYR A 169 10.83 8.51 -0.17
N PHE A 170 10.37 7.33 -0.62
CA PHE A 170 8.98 7.14 -1.04
C PHE A 170 8.01 7.32 0.12
N THR A 171 8.34 6.84 1.32
CA THR A 171 7.49 7.03 2.50
C THR A 171 7.31 8.52 2.78
N MET A 172 8.42 9.27 2.82
CA MET A 172 8.38 10.72 3.02
C MET A 172 7.53 11.41 1.95
N TYR A 173 7.73 11.05 0.68
CA TYR A 173 6.97 11.62 -0.43
C TYR A 173 5.47 11.34 -0.31
N CYS A 174 5.10 10.08 -0.07
CA CYS A 174 3.72 9.66 0.06
C CYS A 174 3.06 10.33 1.27
N THR A 175 3.73 10.38 2.42
CA THR A 175 3.23 11.10 3.61
C THR A 175 2.97 12.57 3.29
N GLN A 176 3.87 13.26 2.58
CA GLN A 176 3.65 14.65 2.19
C GLN A 176 2.42 14.82 1.29
N LEU A 177 2.19 13.92 0.35
CA LEU A 177 0.98 13.95 -0.49
C LEU A 177 -0.29 13.76 0.34
N VAL A 178 -0.32 12.79 1.26
CA VAL A 178 -1.48 12.59 2.15
C VAL A 178 -1.74 13.83 3.01
N LEU A 179 -0.70 14.41 3.60
CA LEU A 179 -0.84 15.60 4.45
C LEU A 179 -1.35 16.82 3.65
N ARG A 180 -0.91 16.99 2.40
CA ARG A 180 -1.40 18.07 1.51
C ARG A 180 -2.88 17.94 1.15
N MET A 181 -3.43 16.73 1.15
CA MET A 181 -4.85 16.51 0.89
C MET A 181 -5.76 17.03 2.01
N GLN A 182 -5.22 17.24 3.22
CA GLN A 182 -5.97 17.73 4.37
C GLN A 182 -7.24 16.90 4.61
N LEU A 183 -7.07 15.58 4.72
CA LEU A 183 -8.17 14.68 5.09
C LEU A 183 -8.66 15.03 6.49
N ILE A 184 -9.97 15.19 6.64
CA ILE A 184 -10.62 15.60 7.88
C ILE A 184 -10.76 14.36 8.77
N ARG A 185 -10.40 14.46 10.06
CA ARG A 185 -10.53 13.36 11.02
C ARG A 185 -11.85 13.42 11.77
#